data_AF-A0A0W4ZLL8-F1
#
_entry.id   AF-A0A0W4ZLL8-F1
#
_cell.length_a   1.000
_cell.length_b   1.000
_cell.length_c   1.000
_cell.angle_alpha   90.00
_cell.angle_beta   90.00
_cell.angle_gamma   90.00
#
_symmetry.space_group_name_H-M   'P 1'
#
loop_
_entity.id
_entity.type
_entity.pdbx_description
1 polymer ?
#
loop_
_entity_poly.entity_id
_entity_poly.type
_entity_poly.pdbx_seq_one_letter_code
_entity_poly.pdbx_strand_id
1 'polypeptide(L)'
;MNNFIETLDEVLFEKMINMMKHACIKSVSDMEEINFKLSLKKCINDMINILENSKGKKRLIMFSFFNNVFSNINTGICNALIKNVEIKKALYNNLHTLIKEDQSDSTRKMTSNLLCLMLRLQNLEFILSSASNEEEARTFCVLFTNLASVDIRSILPTVMKKLTSQDINEESHRLSTDYEILESMIIYLSNSETVIFQFSELLLLQRSFKEAFEESIDFLKDRWDNFNKNKNSLKNDPEIFDDLIVISSVRSLCLWLKEDDSLRKYAISIMDMFMYLWNKKNTSDIDYRLWICDGLQGIITTEEGWNSFHNLGIWNVISTDLIKNELEESDHSCIYTKLSECDLLLQAIERYQNPQENWIDIIKHPKKINKNDPLKAEFLIKIIILSLIIFQKLGKHFSKQNEQLFSEHLEISLTWIHFLDSKKLNCSWTIPIELKDKMLIHLQDLHSLK
;
A
#
# COMPACT_ATOMS: atom_id res chain seq x y z
N MET A 1 -36.36 -14.67 20.92
CA MET A 1 -35.50 -13.46 20.90
C MET A 1 -35.90 -12.49 19.79
N ASN A 2 -36.15 -12.95 18.56
CA ASN A 2 -36.45 -12.08 17.42
C ASN A 2 -37.64 -11.11 17.64
N ASN A 3 -38.78 -11.56 18.17
CA ASN A 3 -39.92 -10.67 18.47
C ASN A 3 -39.67 -9.67 19.62
N PHE A 4 -38.67 -9.92 20.46
CA PHE A 4 -38.34 -9.08 21.62
C PHE A 4 -37.41 -7.91 21.23
N ILE A 5 -36.62 -8.09 20.17
CA ILE A 5 -35.64 -7.09 19.70
C ILE A 5 -36.32 -6.04 18.82
N GLU A 6 -37.34 -6.42 18.04
CA GLU A 6 -38.16 -5.46 17.29
C GLU A 6 -38.92 -4.51 18.23
N THR A 7 -39.39 -5.02 19.37
CA THR A 7 -40.20 -4.28 20.36
C THR A 7 -39.38 -3.52 21.41
N LEU A 8 -38.06 -3.71 21.44
CA LEU A 8 -37.19 -2.99 22.38
C LEU A 8 -37.03 -1.51 21.96
N ASP A 9 -37.15 -0.61 22.93
CA ASP A 9 -36.85 0.81 22.77
C ASP A 9 -35.38 1.02 22.33
N GLU A 10 -35.12 1.92 21.39
CA GLU A 10 -33.82 2.13 20.76
C GLU A 10 -32.74 2.51 21.79
N VAL A 11 -33.11 3.34 22.76
CA VAL A 11 -32.22 3.78 23.86
C VAL A 11 -31.86 2.62 24.79
N LEU A 12 -32.79 1.70 25.02
CA LEU A 12 -32.57 0.54 25.87
C LEU A 12 -31.68 -0.49 25.16
N PHE A 13 -31.91 -0.68 23.85
CA PHE A 13 -31.07 -1.51 23.00
C PHE A 13 -29.63 -0.99 22.98
N GLU A 14 -29.43 0.31 22.78
CA GLU A 14 -28.11 0.95 22.79
C GLU A 14 -27.38 0.74 24.13
N LYS A 15 -28.06 0.89 25.27
CA LYS A 15 -27.48 0.64 26.60
C LYS A 15 -27.07 -0.82 26.79
N MET A 16 -27.90 -1.77 26.33
CA MET A 16 -27.57 -3.20 26.42
C MET A 16 -26.36 -3.54 25.56
N ILE A 17 -26.29 -3.03 24.33
CA ILE A 17 -25.13 -3.22 23.45
C ILE A 17 -23.87 -2.59 24.06
N ASN A 18 -23.95 -1.40 24.65
CA ASN A 18 -22.81 -0.76 25.31
C ASN A 18 -22.33 -1.50 26.56
N MET A 19 -23.25 -2.10 27.33
CA MET A 19 -22.88 -2.98 28.45
C MET A 19 -22.17 -4.25 27.96
N MET A 20 -22.68 -4.90 26.91
CA MET A 20 -22.03 -6.06 26.31
C MET A 20 -20.68 -5.70 25.68
N LYS A 21 -20.56 -4.52 25.07
CA LYS A 21 -19.30 -3.96 24.55
C LYS A 21 -18.25 -3.90 25.65
N HIS A 22 -18.60 -3.27 26.78
CA HIS A 22 -17.68 -3.13 27.90
C HIS A 22 -17.31 -4.49 28.52
N ALA A 23 -18.27 -5.41 28.63
CA ALA A 23 -18.02 -6.77 29.14
C ALA A 23 -17.12 -7.60 28.19
N CYS A 24 -17.34 -7.51 26.87
CA CYS A 24 -16.50 -8.19 25.88
C CYS A 24 -15.07 -7.65 25.88
N ILE A 25 -14.87 -6.33 25.78
CA ILE A 25 -13.52 -5.75 25.71
C ILE A 25 -12.71 -6.08 26.97
N LYS A 26 -13.33 -5.98 28.15
CA LYS A 26 -12.65 -6.27 29.43
C LYS A 26 -12.35 -7.76 29.63
N SER A 27 -13.13 -8.66 29.03
CA SER A 27 -12.85 -10.10 29.09
C SER A 27 -11.78 -10.55 28.09
N VAL A 28 -11.58 -9.79 27.00
CA VAL A 28 -10.49 -10.01 26.04
C VAL A 28 -9.13 -9.60 26.62
N SER A 29 -9.07 -8.57 27.46
CA SER A 29 -7.81 -8.09 28.06
C SER A 29 -7.24 -9.02 29.13
N ASP A 30 -8.07 -9.85 29.74
CA ASP A 30 -7.75 -10.46 31.04
C ASP A 30 -7.46 -11.99 30.98
N MET A 31 -7.56 -12.68 29.83
CA MET A 31 -7.49 -14.15 29.83
C MET A 31 -6.85 -14.79 28.58
N GLU A 32 -5.83 -15.63 28.81
CA GLU A 32 -5.44 -16.72 27.93
C GLU A 32 -6.31 -17.95 28.24
N GLU A 33 -7.26 -18.36 27.38
CA GLU A 33 -7.75 -19.75 27.35
C GLU A 33 -8.80 -20.06 26.27
N ILE A 34 -8.71 -21.27 25.72
CA ILE A 34 -9.55 -21.86 24.65
C ILE A 34 -11.07 -21.75 24.90
N ASN A 35 -11.50 -21.73 26.17
CA ASN A 35 -12.91 -21.61 26.54
C ASN A 35 -13.50 -20.24 26.22
N PHE A 36 -12.69 -19.17 26.26
CA PHE A 36 -13.11 -17.83 25.84
C PHE A 36 -13.46 -17.80 24.35
N LYS A 37 -12.68 -18.51 23.52
CA LYS A 37 -12.90 -18.59 22.06
C LYS A 37 -14.25 -19.22 21.70
N LEU A 38 -14.69 -20.23 22.46
CA LEU A 38 -15.98 -20.89 22.24
C LEU A 38 -17.17 -20.03 22.69
N SER A 39 -17.06 -19.39 23.86
CA SER A 39 -18.10 -18.49 24.38
C SER A 39 -18.23 -17.22 23.54
N LEU A 40 -17.12 -16.66 23.08
CA LEU A 40 -17.09 -15.51 22.19
C LEU A 40 -17.64 -15.87 20.81
N LYS A 41 -17.32 -17.06 20.28
CA LYS A 41 -17.91 -17.58 19.04
C LYS A 41 -19.44 -17.72 19.14
N LYS A 42 -19.95 -18.24 20.25
CA LYS A 42 -21.40 -18.35 20.49
C LYS A 42 -22.06 -16.98 20.58
N CYS A 43 -21.47 -16.06 21.35
CA CYS A 43 -21.95 -14.68 21.47
C CYS A 43 -21.97 -13.97 20.11
N ILE A 44 -20.92 -14.13 19.30
CA ILE A 44 -20.86 -13.54 17.96
C ILE A 44 -21.92 -14.16 17.04
N ASN A 45 -22.10 -15.48 17.05
CA ASN A 45 -23.16 -16.12 16.26
C ASN A 45 -24.57 -15.64 16.66
N ASP A 46 -24.83 -15.48 17.96
CA ASP A 46 -26.09 -14.93 18.46
C ASP A 46 -26.25 -13.46 18.02
N MET A 47 -25.20 -12.66 18.09
CA MET A 47 -25.19 -11.26 17.63
C MET A 47 -25.38 -11.13 16.12
N ILE A 48 -24.87 -12.08 15.34
CA ILE A 48 -25.07 -12.12 13.88
C ILE A 48 -26.54 -12.44 13.54
N ASN A 49 -27.14 -13.40 14.24
CA ASN A 49 -28.57 -13.68 14.11
C ASN A 49 -29.40 -12.44 14.46
N ILE A 50 -28.98 -11.64 15.43
CA ILE A 50 -29.62 -10.37 15.76
C ILE A 50 -29.40 -9.34 14.64
N LEU A 51 -28.21 -9.29 14.07
CA LEU A 51 -27.85 -8.35 13.01
C LEU A 51 -28.68 -8.59 11.74
N GLU A 52 -28.83 -9.85 11.30
CA GLU A 52 -29.65 -10.24 10.15
C GLU A 52 -31.13 -9.85 10.31
N ASN A 53 -31.64 -9.87 11.55
CA ASN A 53 -33.04 -9.52 11.85
C ASN A 53 -33.25 -8.02 12.17
N SER A 54 -32.17 -7.26 12.37
CA SER A 54 -32.24 -5.84 12.69
C SER A 54 -32.32 -4.95 11.44
N LYS A 55 -33.11 -3.87 11.48
CA LYS A 55 -33.22 -2.86 10.41
C LYS A 55 -32.99 -1.44 10.97
N GLY A 56 -32.57 -0.50 10.11
CA GLY A 56 -32.40 0.91 10.47
C GLY A 56 -31.32 1.18 11.53
N LYS A 57 -31.60 2.09 12.49
CA LYS A 57 -30.64 2.51 13.53
C LYS A 57 -30.14 1.37 14.42
N LYS A 58 -30.98 0.36 14.70
CA LYS A 58 -30.57 -0.83 15.48
C LYS A 58 -29.46 -1.62 14.78
N ARG A 59 -29.51 -1.69 13.45
CA ARG A 59 -28.46 -2.31 12.62
C ARG A 59 -27.15 -1.52 12.74
N LEU A 60 -27.21 -0.18 12.72
CA LEU A 60 -26.03 0.68 12.91
C LEU A 60 -25.37 0.54 14.28
N ILE A 61 -26.17 0.44 15.35
CA ILE A 61 -25.67 0.20 16.71
C ILE A 61 -24.96 -1.16 16.79
N MET A 62 -25.49 -2.19 16.11
CA MET A 62 -24.84 -3.50 16.04
C MET A 62 -23.52 -3.46 15.25
N PHE A 63 -23.46 -2.70 14.16
CA PHE A 63 -22.22 -2.50 13.43
C PHE A 63 -21.17 -1.74 14.26
N SER A 64 -21.57 -0.73 15.03
CA SER A 64 -20.66 0.00 15.91
C SER A 64 -20.10 -0.90 17.01
N PHE A 65 -20.88 -1.87 17.49
CA PHE A 65 -20.39 -2.94 18.36
C PHE A 65 -19.32 -3.78 17.66
N PHE A 66 -19.62 -4.34 16.48
CA PHE A 66 -18.66 -5.18 15.76
C PHE A 66 -17.36 -4.44 15.44
N ASN A 67 -17.43 -3.20 15.00
CA ASN A 67 -16.26 -2.37 14.72
C ASN A 67 -15.39 -2.17 15.97
N ASN A 68 -16.00 -1.83 17.11
CA ASN A 68 -15.28 -1.65 18.37
C ASN A 68 -14.71 -2.97 18.93
N VAL A 69 -15.39 -4.07 18.70
CA VAL A 69 -14.95 -5.40 19.15
C VAL A 69 -13.78 -5.87 18.29
N PHE A 70 -13.88 -5.74 16.97
CA PHE A 70 -12.78 -6.11 16.06
C PHE A 70 -11.58 -5.17 16.16
N SER A 71 -11.78 -3.88 16.47
CA SER A 71 -10.65 -2.94 16.67
C SER A 71 -9.84 -3.22 17.94
N ASN A 72 -10.46 -3.83 18.96
CA ASN A 72 -9.86 -3.98 20.30
C ASN A 72 -9.46 -5.42 20.64
N ILE A 73 -9.82 -6.41 19.83
CA ILE A 73 -9.40 -7.80 20.01
C ILE A 73 -8.04 -8.04 19.34
N ASN A 74 -7.21 -8.91 19.94
CA ASN A 74 -5.96 -9.37 19.33
C ASN A 74 -6.19 -9.91 17.90
N THR A 75 -5.43 -9.41 16.93
CA THR A 75 -5.54 -9.72 15.50
C THR A 75 -5.58 -11.22 15.20
N GLY A 76 -4.88 -12.05 15.98
CA GLY A 76 -4.91 -13.51 15.85
C GLY A 76 -6.28 -14.15 16.16
N ILE A 77 -7.02 -13.61 17.13
CA ILE A 77 -8.35 -14.08 17.51
C ILE A 77 -9.39 -13.59 16.50
N CYS A 78 -9.31 -12.33 16.06
CA CYS A 78 -10.14 -11.79 14.99
C CYS A 78 -10.00 -12.60 13.70
N ASN A 79 -8.77 -12.91 13.31
CA ASN A 79 -8.49 -13.75 12.14
C ASN A 79 -9.12 -15.15 12.27
N ALA A 80 -9.10 -15.75 13.46
CA ALA A 80 -9.74 -17.05 13.68
C ALA A 80 -11.28 -16.98 13.61
N LEU A 81 -11.89 -15.84 13.96
CA LEU A 81 -13.34 -15.63 13.89
C LEU A 81 -13.81 -15.36 12.47
N ILE A 82 -13.11 -14.51 11.73
CA ILE A 82 -13.46 -14.16 10.34
C ILE A 82 -13.27 -15.35 9.38
N LYS A 83 -12.37 -16.28 9.72
CA LYS A 83 -12.24 -17.55 8.98
C LYS A 83 -13.48 -18.45 9.07
N ASN A 84 -14.41 -18.21 10.01
CA ASN A 84 -15.66 -18.96 10.05
C ASN A 84 -16.58 -18.54 8.89
N VAL A 85 -16.96 -19.52 8.06
CA VAL A 85 -17.77 -19.33 6.84
C VAL A 85 -19.11 -18.65 7.14
N GLU A 86 -19.76 -19.01 8.25
CA GLU A 86 -21.05 -18.42 8.66
C GLU A 86 -20.92 -16.93 8.98
N ILE A 87 -19.90 -16.57 9.77
CA ILE A 87 -19.64 -15.19 10.21
C ILE A 87 -19.29 -14.32 9.01
N LYS A 88 -18.40 -14.83 8.16
CA LYS A 88 -17.97 -14.18 6.94
C LYS A 88 -19.14 -13.90 5.99
N LYS A 89 -19.98 -14.91 5.72
CA LYS A 89 -21.12 -14.77 4.81
C LYS A 89 -22.17 -13.81 5.35
N ALA A 90 -22.44 -13.85 6.66
CA ALA A 90 -23.37 -12.91 7.27
C ALA A 90 -22.85 -11.47 7.22
N LEU A 91 -21.57 -11.23 7.54
CA LEU A 91 -20.96 -9.90 7.44
C LEU A 91 -20.98 -9.38 5.99
N TYR A 92 -20.62 -10.23 5.01
CA TYR A 92 -20.68 -9.88 3.59
C TYR A 92 -22.10 -9.50 3.15
N ASN A 93 -23.10 -10.35 3.44
CA ASN A 93 -24.48 -10.09 3.05
C ASN A 93 -25.02 -8.80 3.66
N ASN A 94 -24.68 -8.52 4.92
CA ASN A 94 -25.14 -7.31 5.59
C ASN A 94 -24.41 -6.05 5.12
N LEU A 95 -23.13 -6.14 4.73
CA LEU A 95 -22.44 -5.04 4.06
C LEU A 95 -23.04 -4.76 2.68
N HIS A 96 -23.29 -5.82 1.91
CA HIS A 96 -23.88 -5.73 0.58
C HIS A 96 -25.31 -5.16 0.60
N THR A 97 -26.14 -5.52 1.60
CA THR A 97 -27.47 -4.91 1.78
C THR A 97 -27.37 -3.44 2.21
N LEU A 98 -26.49 -3.09 3.15
CA LEU A 98 -26.32 -1.70 3.56
C LEU A 98 -25.88 -0.78 2.41
N ILE A 99 -24.94 -1.23 1.58
CA ILE A 99 -24.47 -0.49 0.42
C ILE A 99 -25.60 -0.23 -0.59
N LYS A 100 -26.55 -1.17 -0.71
CA LYS A 100 -27.71 -1.07 -1.62
C LYS A 100 -28.88 -0.28 -1.04
N GLU A 101 -29.16 -0.41 0.25
CA GLU A 101 -30.39 0.07 0.88
C GLU A 101 -30.26 1.49 1.48
N ASP A 102 -29.11 1.86 2.05
CA ASP A 102 -28.99 3.12 2.82
C ASP A 102 -27.62 3.82 2.65
N GLN A 103 -27.63 4.94 1.94
CA GLN A 103 -26.45 5.77 1.66
C GLN A 103 -26.32 7.00 2.57
N SER A 104 -26.94 6.99 3.77
CA SER A 104 -26.72 8.04 4.76
C SER A 104 -25.22 8.23 5.09
N ASP A 105 -24.84 9.42 5.54
CA ASP A 105 -23.43 9.69 5.87
C ASP A 105 -22.91 8.81 7.02
N SER A 106 -23.76 8.53 8.00
CA SER A 106 -23.44 7.63 9.12
C SER A 106 -23.33 6.16 8.71
N THR A 107 -24.16 5.70 7.76
CA THR A 107 -24.10 4.32 7.28
C THR A 107 -22.82 4.10 6.48
N ARG A 108 -22.48 5.05 5.59
CA ARG A 108 -21.24 5.02 4.80
C ARG A 108 -19.98 4.94 5.67
N LYS A 109 -19.84 5.82 6.67
CA LYS A 109 -18.70 5.79 7.62
C LYS A 109 -18.58 4.42 8.30
N MET A 110 -19.70 3.87 8.76
CA MET A 110 -19.74 2.60 9.46
C MET A 110 -19.38 1.41 8.54
N THR A 111 -19.88 1.40 7.31
CA THR A 111 -19.58 0.37 6.32
C THR A 111 -18.13 0.42 5.86
N SER A 112 -17.58 1.61 5.59
CA SER A 112 -16.17 1.76 5.21
C SER A 112 -15.25 1.24 6.32
N ASN A 113 -15.50 1.61 7.58
CA ASN A 113 -14.69 1.18 8.71
C ASN A 113 -14.69 -0.34 8.89
N LEU A 114 -15.86 -0.97 8.84
CA LEU A 114 -15.95 -2.42 8.99
C LEU A 114 -15.29 -3.15 7.82
N LEU A 115 -15.49 -2.68 6.59
CA LEU A 115 -14.88 -3.26 5.41
C LEU A 115 -13.36 -3.16 5.47
N CYS A 116 -12.83 -1.99 5.81
CA CYS A 116 -11.42 -1.76 6.04
C CYS A 116 -10.85 -2.71 7.12
N LEU A 117 -11.54 -2.90 8.25
CA LEU A 117 -11.13 -3.88 9.26
C LEU A 117 -11.10 -5.31 8.69
N MET A 118 -12.08 -5.69 7.87
CA MET A 118 -12.08 -7.00 7.22
C MET A 118 -10.92 -7.16 6.23
N LEU A 119 -10.60 -6.11 5.46
CA LEU A 119 -9.51 -6.08 4.49
C LEU A 119 -8.12 -6.12 5.16
N ARG A 120 -7.96 -5.49 6.33
CA ARG A 120 -6.73 -5.60 7.13
C ARG A 120 -6.50 -7.01 7.66
N LEU A 121 -7.58 -7.76 7.89
CA LEU A 121 -7.53 -9.11 8.47
C LEU A 121 -7.42 -10.19 7.39
N GLN A 122 -8.03 -10.00 6.22
CA GLN A 122 -8.08 -10.95 5.10
C GLN A 122 -8.01 -10.23 3.75
N ASN A 123 -7.50 -10.90 2.71
CA ASN A 123 -7.46 -10.31 1.38
C ASN A 123 -8.87 -10.15 0.76
N LEU A 124 -9.00 -9.26 -0.23
CA LEU A 124 -10.29 -9.02 -0.87
C LEU A 124 -10.85 -10.28 -1.55
N GLU A 125 -9.99 -11.09 -2.17
CA GLU A 125 -10.37 -12.36 -2.79
C GLU A 125 -11.05 -13.30 -1.80
N PHE A 126 -10.53 -13.38 -0.57
CA PHE A 126 -11.17 -14.11 0.50
C PHE A 126 -12.56 -13.53 0.76
N ILE A 127 -12.72 -12.22 0.93
CA ILE A 127 -14.04 -11.61 1.18
C ILE A 127 -15.04 -11.94 0.05
N LEU A 128 -14.61 -11.85 -1.21
CA LEU A 128 -15.45 -12.11 -2.39
C LEU A 128 -15.87 -13.57 -2.53
N SER A 129 -15.12 -14.51 -1.93
CA SER A 129 -15.52 -15.92 -1.90
C SER A 129 -16.85 -16.19 -1.18
N SER A 130 -17.42 -15.19 -0.48
CA SER A 130 -18.74 -15.28 0.15
C SER A 130 -19.90 -14.84 -0.73
N ALA A 131 -19.62 -14.25 -1.90
CA ALA A 131 -20.65 -13.85 -2.86
C ALA A 131 -21.39 -15.07 -3.40
N SER A 132 -22.68 -14.90 -3.72
CA SER A 132 -23.51 -15.99 -4.25
C SER A 132 -23.18 -16.29 -5.72
N ASN A 133 -22.74 -15.27 -6.46
CA ASN A 133 -22.31 -15.38 -7.85
C ASN A 133 -21.25 -14.30 -8.16
N GLU A 134 -20.57 -14.45 -9.30
CA GLU A 134 -19.55 -13.47 -9.75
C GLU A 134 -20.15 -12.08 -10.02
N GLU A 135 -21.40 -12.00 -10.47
CA GLU A 135 -22.07 -10.73 -10.74
C GLU A 135 -22.30 -9.91 -9.47
N GLU A 136 -22.65 -10.57 -8.36
CA GLU A 136 -22.79 -9.98 -7.04
C GLU A 136 -21.43 -9.49 -6.53
N ALA A 137 -20.38 -10.31 -6.67
CA ALA A 137 -19.02 -9.92 -6.30
C ALA A 137 -18.54 -8.68 -7.07
N ARG A 138 -18.75 -8.65 -8.39
CA ARG A 138 -18.43 -7.49 -9.24
C ARG A 138 -19.20 -6.25 -8.83
N THR A 139 -20.52 -6.37 -8.69
CA THR A 139 -21.40 -5.25 -8.32
C THR A 139 -21.00 -4.68 -6.96
N PHE A 140 -20.70 -5.54 -6.00
CA PHE A 140 -20.18 -5.14 -4.69
C PHE A 140 -18.90 -4.32 -4.85
N CYS A 141 -17.91 -4.82 -5.60
CA CYS A 141 -16.66 -4.12 -5.86
C CYS A 141 -16.80 -2.74 -6.49
N VAL A 142 -17.61 -2.63 -7.54
CA VAL A 142 -17.86 -1.36 -8.22
C VAL A 142 -18.56 -0.37 -7.28
N LEU A 143 -19.60 -0.81 -6.56
CA LEU A 143 -20.34 0.06 -5.66
C LEU A 143 -19.48 0.59 -4.51
N PHE A 144 -18.72 -0.28 -3.83
CA PHE A 144 -17.93 0.18 -2.68
C PHE A 144 -16.77 1.09 -3.12
N THR A 145 -16.12 0.79 -4.24
CA THR A 145 -15.01 1.62 -4.76
C THR A 145 -15.53 3.00 -5.12
N ASN A 146 -16.71 3.05 -5.76
CA ASN A 146 -17.36 4.32 -6.11
C ASN A 146 -17.76 5.10 -4.87
N LEU A 147 -18.26 4.45 -3.82
CA LEU A 147 -18.60 5.12 -2.55
C LEU A 147 -17.37 5.73 -1.89
N ALA A 148 -16.27 4.98 -1.76
CA ALA A 148 -15.01 5.49 -1.21
C ALA A 148 -14.46 6.67 -2.04
N SER A 149 -14.49 6.56 -3.38
CA SER A 149 -14.10 7.63 -4.31
C SER A 149 -14.96 8.89 -4.17
N VAL A 150 -16.28 8.75 -4.05
CA VAL A 150 -17.20 9.87 -3.84
C VAL A 150 -16.95 10.54 -2.49
N ASP A 151 -16.75 9.76 -1.44
CA ASP A 151 -16.47 10.28 -0.10
C ASP A 151 -15.18 11.10 -0.09
N ILE A 152 -14.09 10.57 -0.67
CA ILE A 152 -12.80 11.29 -0.82
C ILE A 152 -13.01 12.65 -1.51
N ARG A 153 -13.67 12.66 -2.67
CA ARG A 153 -13.90 13.90 -3.45
C ARG A 153 -14.80 14.90 -2.75
N SER A 154 -15.72 14.44 -1.92
CA SER A 154 -16.64 15.34 -1.20
C SER A 154 -16.01 15.94 0.07
N ILE A 155 -15.15 15.18 0.76
CA ILE A 155 -14.59 15.56 2.06
C ILE A 155 -13.29 16.36 1.89
N LEU A 156 -12.41 15.98 0.95
CA LEU A 156 -11.12 16.66 0.72
C LEU A 156 -11.23 18.19 0.57
N PRO A 157 -12.13 18.74 -0.27
CA PRO A 157 -12.28 20.19 -0.40
C PRO A 157 -12.75 20.88 0.89
N THR A 158 -13.48 20.14 1.73
CA THR A 158 -14.00 20.65 3.00
C THR A 158 -12.89 20.69 4.05
N VAL A 159 -12.08 19.63 4.15
CA VAL A 159 -10.90 19.58 5.02
C VAL A 159 -9.89 20.66 4.63
N MET A 160 -9.73 20.89 3.32
CA MET A 160 -8.89 21.98 2.80
C MET A 160 -9.33 23.38 3.28
N LYS A 161 -10.62 23.59 3.56
CA LYS A 161 -11.10 24.87 4.10
C LYS A 161 -10.94 24.98 5.62
N LYS A 162 -10.80 23.85 6.32
CA LYS A 162 -10.75 23.76 7.79
C LYS A 162 -9.33 23.72 8.36
N LEU A 163 -8.30 24.02 7.55
CA LEU A 163 -6.85 23.88 7.82
C LEU A 163 -6.29 24.48 9.13
N THR A 164 -7.12 25.15 9.94
CA THR A 164 -6.75 25.80 11.20
C THR A 164 -7.39 25.21 12.47
N SER A 165 -8.28 24.21 12.36
CA SER A 165 -9.00 23.65 13.52
C SER A 165 -8.54 22.24 13.92
N GLN A 166 -8.41 21.99 15.23
CA GLN A 166 -8.08 20.67 15.82
C GLN A 166 -9.16 19.58 15.59
N ASP A 167 -10.31 19.91 15.00
CA ASP A 167 -11.44 18.99 14.75
C ASP A 167 -11.25 18.06 13.52
N ILE A 168 -10.08 18.08 12.88
CA ILE A 168 -9.80 17.33 11.63
C ILE A 168 -9.70 15.81 11.85
N ASN A 169 -9.60 15.33 13.10
CA ASN A 169 -9.31 13.92 13.39
C ASN A 169 -10.38 12.95 12.85
N GLU A 170 -11.67 13.25 13.00
CA GLU A 170 -12.72 12.32 12.53
C GLU A 170 -12.82 12.21 11.01
N GLU A 171 -12.70 13.34 10.30
CA GLU A 171 -12.71 13.39 8.83
C GLU A 171 -11.45 12.72 8.27
N SER A 172 -10.30 12.87 8.96
CA SER A 172 -9.03 12.23 8.59
C SER A 172 -9.09 10.70 8.72
N HIS A 173 -9.64 10.19 9.80
CA HIS A 173 -9.83 8.74 9.97
C HIS A 173 -10.76 8.15 8.92
N ARG A 174 -11.84 8.87 8.56
CA ARG A 174 -12.74 8.43 7.49
C ARG A 174 -12.02 8.38 6.15
N LEU A 175 -11.34 9.47 5.76
CA LEU A 175 -10.58 9.52 4.51
C LEU A 175 -9.49 8.44 4.44
N SER A 176 -8.78 8.21 5.54
CA SER A 176 -7.78 7.14 5.62
C SER A 176 -8.37 5.76 5.35
N THR A 177 -9.57 5.52 5.87
CA THR A 177 -10.31 4.27 5.67
C THR A 177 -10.69 4.11 4.19
N ASP A 178 -11.17 5.18 3.57
CA ASP A 178 -11.54 5.16 2.15
C ASP A 178 -10.31 4.95 1.24
N TYR A 179 -9.16 5.56 1.55
CA TYR A 179 -7.90 5.30 0.83
C TYR A 179 -7.41 3.86 0.97
N GLU A 180 -7.54 3.25 2.15
CA GLU A 180 -7.22 1.82 2.36
C GLU A 180 -8.10 0.88 1.54
N ILE A 181 -9.39 1.24 1.37
CA ILE A 181 -10.30 0.50 0.51
C ILE A 181 -9.84 0.61 -0.96
N LEU A 182 -9.50 1.81 -1.42
CA LEU A 182 -9.00 2.02 -2.79
C LEU A 182 -7.72 1.23 -3.04
N GLU A 183 -6.75 1.31 -2.14
CA GLU A 183 -5.50 0.56 -2.20
C GLU A 183 -5.75 -0.95 -2.25
N SER A 184 -6.61 -1.48 -1.38
CA SER A 184 -6.93 -2.91 -1.37
C SER A 184 -7.51 -3.40 -2.70
N MET A 185 -8.29 -2.55 -3.38
CA MET A 185 -8.76 -2.85 -4.73
C MET A 185 -7.67 -2.81 -5.78
N ILE A 186 -6.75 -1.84 -5.71
CA ILE A 186 -5.62 -1.78 -6.65
C ILE A 186 -4.75 -3.03 -6.50
N ILE A 187 -4.41 -3.41 -5.25
CA ILE A 187 -3.66 -4.64 -4.95
C ILE A 187 -4.39 -5.87 -5.50
N TYR A 188 -5.72 -5.93 -5.34
CA TYR A 188 -6.52 -7.03 -5.89
C TYR A 188 -6.43 -7.08 -7.42
N LEU A 189 -6.63 -5.95 -8.10
CA LEU A 189 -6.61 -5.88 -9.57
C LEU A 189 -5.22 -6.21 -10.15
N SER A 190 -4.14 -5.79 -9.48
CA SER A 190 -2.77 -6.02 -9.94
C SER A 190 -2.29 -7.45 -9.71
N ASN A 191 -2.72 -8.10 -8.62
CA ASN A 191 -2.21 -9.42 -8.23
C ASN A 191 -3.15 -10.58 -8.56
N SER A 192 -4.45 -10.34 -8.83
CA SER A 192 -5.39 -11.43 -9.10
C SER A 192 -5.10 -12.10 -10.44
N GLU A 193 -4.90 -13.42 -10.44
CA GLU A 193 -4.72 -14.22 -11.66
C GLU A 193 -6.02 -14.27 -12.49
N THR A 194 -7.18 -14.18 -11.84
CA THR A 194 -8.51 -14.25 -12.46
C THR A 194 -9.29 -12.96 -12.21
N VAL A 195 -9.18 -12.01 -13.14
CA VAL A 195 -9.96 -10.78 -13.11
C VAL A 195 -11.42 -11.10 -13.42
N ILE A 196 -12.28 -11.08 -12.39
CA ILE A 196 -13.72 -11.38 -12.51
C ILE A 196 -14.52 -10.32 -13.25
N PHE A 197 -13.93 -9.14 -13.53
CA PHE A 197 -14.58 -7.94 -14.07
C PHE A 197 -14.71 -7.93 -15.59
N GLN A 198 -15.81 -7.39 -16.09
CA GLN A 198 -15.98 -7.02 -17.49
C GLN A 198 -15.25 -5.72 -17.80
N PHE A 199 -14.92 -5.51 -19.08
CA PHE A 199 -14.22 -4.30 -19.54
C PHE A 199 -14.94 -2.99 -19.17
N SER A 200 -16.27 -2.96 -19.28
CA SER A 200 -17.08 -1.78 -18.90
C SER A 200 -16.95 -1.43 -17.41
N GLU A 201 -16.87 -2.43 -16.54
CA GLU A 201 -16.74 -2.24 -15.10
C GLU A 201 -15.33 -1.80 -14.71
N LEU A 202 -14.30 -2.33 -15.40
CA LEU A 202 -12.92 -1.86 -15.24
C LEU A 202 -12.79 -0.37 -15.61
N LEU A 203 -13.44 0.08 -16.68
CA LEU A 203 -13.47 1.51 -17.04
C LEU A 203 -14.19 2.37 -15.99
N LEU A 204 -15.27 1.86 -15.38
CA LEU A 204 -15.97 2.55 -14.30
C LEU A 204 -15.08 2.67 -13.05
N LEU A 205 -14.36 1.61 -12.70
CA LEU A 205 -13.40 1.61 -11.60
C LEU A 205 -12.26 2.59 -11.88
N GLN A 206 -11.63 2.49 -13.06
CA GLN A 206 -10.54 3.39 -13.48
C GLN A 206 -10.97 4.85 -13.39
N ARG A 207 -12.15 5.19 -13.90
CA ARG A 207 -12.69 6.55 -13.81
C ARG A 207 -12.85 7.00 -12.35
N SER A 208 -13.35 6.12 -11.49
CA SER A 208 -13.59 6.45 -10.08
C SER A 208 -12.30 6.63 -9.29
N PHE A 209 -11.28 5.80 -9.55
CA PHE A 209 -9.94 6.01 -9.00
C PHE A 209 -9.35 7.32 -9.50
N LYS A 210 -9.38 7.56 -10.81
CA LYS A 210 -8.84 8.77 -11.41
C LYS A 210 -9.45 10.03 -10.78
N GLU A 211 -10.77 10.12 -10.71
CA GLU A 211 -11.45 11.30 -10.15
C GLU A 211 -11.09 11.50 -8.66
N ALA A 212 -10.92 10.43 -7.87
CA ALA A 212 -10.53 10.55 -6.46
C ALA A 212 -9.07 10.95 -6.27
N PHE A 213 -8.16 10.37 -7.06
CA PHE A 213 -6.74 10.66 -6.99
C PHE A 213 -6.36 12.01 -7.61
N GLU A 214 -7.10 12.50 -8.60
CA GLU A 214 -6.96 13.86 -9.12
C GLU A 214 -7.19 14.89 -8.00
N GLU A 215 -8.29 14.76 -7.26
CA GLU A 215 -8.57 15.61 -6.08
C GLU A 215 -7.51 15.43 -4.97
N SER A 216 -6.98 14.21 -4.82
CA SER A 216 -5.91 13.93 -3.85
C SER A 216 -4.60 14.62 -4.22
N ILE A 217 -4.24 14.65 -5.51
CA ILE A 217 -3.06 15.36 -6.01
C ILE A 217 -3.22 16.86 -5.77
N ASP A 218 -4.38 17.43 -6.07
CA ASP A 218 -4.67 18.85 -5.81
C ASP A 218 -4.55 19.18 -4.33
N PHE A 219 -5.09 18.31 -3.48
CA PHE A 219 -4.97 18.46 -2.04
C PHE A 219 -3.51 18.46 -1.57
N LEU A 220 -2.72 17.48 -2.02
CA LEU A 220 -1.30 17.37 -1.64
C LEU A 220 -0.49 18.58 -2.15
N LYS A 221 -0.75 19.01 -3.38
CA LYS A 221 -0.10 20.15 -3.99
C LYS A 221 -0.39 21.44 -3.24
N ASP A 222 -1.66 21.71 -2.92
CA ASP A 222 -2.04 22.90 -2.16
C ASP A 222 -1.42 22.91 -0.75
N ARG A 223 -1.36 21.75 -0.09
CA ARG A 223 -0.67 21.59 1.21
C ARG A 223 0.81 21.91 1.08
N TRP A 224 1.47 21.41 0.04
CA TRP A 224 2.87 21.65 -0.25
C TRP A 224 3.16 23.13 -0.57
N ASP A 225 2.34 23.75 -1.43
CA ASP A 225 2.47 25.17 -1.78
C ASP A 225 2.27 26.08 -0.55
N ASN A 226 1.30 25.76 0.30
CA ASN A 226 1.07 26.48 1.54
C ASN A 226 2.22 26.30 2.55
N PHE A 227 2.79 25.10 2.65
CA PHE A 227 3.98 24.86 3.45
C PHE A 227 5.18 25.67 2.95
N ASN A 228 5.46 25.65 1.64
CA ASN A 228 6.56 26.40 1.04
C ASN A 228 6.43 27.91 1.23
N LYS A 229 5.21 28.47 1.10
CA LYS A 229 4.95 29.91 1.37
C LYS A 229 5.24 30.29 2.82
N ASN A 230 4.93 29.39 3.76
CA ASN A 230 5.06 29.65 5.20
C ASN A 230 6.38 29.13 5.81
N LYS A 231 7.24 28.47 5.03
CA LYS A 231 8.50 27.87 5.49
C LYS A 231 9.41 28.84 6.23
N ASN A 232 9.39 30.12 5.85
CA ASN A 232 10.19 31.16 6.48
C ASN A 232 9.55 31.78 7.74
N SER A 233 8.25 31.58 7.95
CA SER A 233 7.48 32.14 9.07
C SER A 233 7.18 31.13 10.19
N LEU A 234 7.20 29.83 9.86
CA LEU A 234 7.02 28.74 10.82
C LEU A 234 8.34 28.45 11.54
N LYS A 235 8.40 28.73 12.85
CA LYS A 235 9.57 28.46 13.70
C LYS A 235 9.86 26.97 13.90
N ASN A 236 8.85 26.13 13.68
CA ASN A 236 8.92 24.67 13.69
C ASN A 236 8.29 24.18 12.39
N ASP A 237 8.90 23.22 11.71
CA ASP A 237 8.24 22.51 10.61
C ASP A 237 6.93 21.94 11.17
N PRO A 238 5.76 22.40 10.71
CA PRO A 238 4.52 21.88 11.25
C PRO A 238 4.40 20.41 10.84
N GLU A 239 3.93 19.58 11.76
CA GLU A 239 3.56 18.16 11.60
C GLU A 239 2.44 17.93 10.56
N ILE A 240 2.25 18.87 9.61
CA ILE A 240 1.27 18.84 8.52
C ILE A 240 1.39 17.55 7.70
N PHE A 241 2.61 17.02 7.58
CA PHE A 241 2.89 15.82 6.80
C PHE A 241 2.82 14.53 7.63
N ASP A 242 2.63 14.64 8.96
CA ASP A 242 2.26 13.53 9.85
C ASP A 242 0.75 13.26 9.86
N ASP A 243 -0.03 14.08 9.13
CA ASP A 243 -1.48 13.92 8.97
C ASP A 243 -1.80 12.58 8.30
N LEU A 244 -2.73 11.85 8.92
CA LEU A 244 -3.20 10.55 8.44
C LEU A 244 -3.73 10.62 7.00
N ILE A 245 -4.31 11.76 6.60
CA ILE A 245 -4.75 11.98 5.21
C ILE A 245 -3.56 11.92 4.26
N VAL A 246 -2.46 12.62 4.57
CA VAL A 246 -1.26 12.64 3.72
C VAL A 246 -0.64 11.25 3.64
N ILE A 247 -0.52 10.55 4.77
CA ILE A 247 0.02 9.19 4.82
C ILE A 247 -0.78 8.25 3.92
N SER A 248 -2.10 8.21 4.13
CA SER A 248 -2.99 7.29 3.43
C SER A 248 -3.17 7.64 1.94
N SER A 249 -3.21 8.94 1.60
CA SER A 249 -3.30 9.40 0.23
C SER A 249 -2.02 9.12 -0.55
N VAL A 250 -0.84 9.40 0.01
CA VAL A 250 0.44 9.16 -0.67
C VAL A 250 0.60 7.67 -0.96
N ARG A 251 0.36 6.82 0.05
CA ARG A 251 0.45 5.36 -0.09
C ARG A 251 -0.43 4.81 -1.22
N SER A 252 -1.70 5.16 -1.22
CA SER A 252 -2.67 4.67 -2.21
C SER A 252 -2.48 5.30 -3.60
N LEU A 253 -2.16 6.59 -3.66
CA LEU A 253 -1.87 7.30 -4.92
C LEU A 253 -0.63 6.76 -5.62
N CYS A 254 0.46 6.56 -4.88
CA CYS A 254 1.69 6.05 -5.47
C CYS A 254 1.50 4.67 -6.09
N LEU A 255 0.72 3.80 -5.43
CA LEU A 255 0.34 2.51 -6.00
C LEU A 255 -0.49 2.69 -7.29
N TRP A 256 -1.46 3.59 -7.30
CA TRP A 256 -2.24 3.90 -8.52
C TRP A 256 -1.36 4.39 -9.68
N LEU A 257 -0.41 5.30 -9.42
CA LEU A 257 0.48 5.86 -10.44
C LEU A 257 1.37 4.79 -11.09
N LYS A 258 1.76 3.76 -10.32
CA LYS A 258 2.52 2.61 -10.83
C LYS A 258 1.68 1.81 -11.84
N GLU A 259 0.44 1.53 -11.50
CA GLU A 259 -0.44 0.61 -12.24
C GLU A 259 -1.16 1.28 -13.42
N ASP A 260 -1.45 2.58 -13.35
CA ASP A 260 -2.25 3.30 -14.34
C ASP A 260 -1.55 4.58 -14.83
N ASP A 261 -1.76 4.95 -16.09
CA ASP A 261 -1.08 6.07 -16.74
C ASP A 261 -1.85 7.40 -16.71
N SER A 262 -3.13 7.38 -16.33
CA SER A 262 -4.06 8.50 -16.51
C SER A 262 -3.69 9.77 -15.72
N LEU A 263 -2.94 9.63 -14.61
CA LEU A 263 -2.54 10.73 -13.73
C LEU A 263 -1.03 10.96 -13.66
N ARG A 264 -0.20 10.19 -14.37
CA ARG A 264 1.27 10.28 -14.28
C ARG A 264 1.81 11.68 -14.58
N LYS A 265 1.26 12.34 -15.61
CA LYS A 265 1.64 13.73 -15.96
C LYS A 265 1.14 14.74 -14.92
N TYR A 266 -0.01 14.49 -14.32
CA TYR A 266 -0.61 15.38 -13.32
C TYR A 266 0.20 15.36 -12.00
N ALA A 267 0.62 14.16 -11.60
CA ALA A 267 1.42 13.93 -10.40
C ALA A 267 2.85 14.48 -10.47
N ILE A 268 3.33 14.95 -11.62
CA ILE A 268 4.63 15.63 -11.73
C ILE A 268 4.69 16.85 -10.80
N SER A 269 3.55 17.53 -10.61
CA SER A 269 3.45 18.74 -9.79
C SER A 269 3.67 18.54 -8.29
N ILE A 270 3.72 17.29 -7.81
CA ILE A 270 3.95 16.94 -6.40
C ILE A 270 5.25 16.14 -6.19
N MET A 271 6.10 16.01 -7.22
CA MET A 271 7.36 15.24 -7.12
C MET A 271 8.35 15.84 -6.12
N ASP A 272 8.40 17.16 -6.01
CA ASP A 272 9.21 17.86 -5.02
C ASP A 272 8.72 17.62 -3.58
N MET A 273 7.40 17.57 -3.38
CA MET A 273 6.81 17.11 -2.12
C MET A 273 7.21 15.67 -1.80
N PHE A 274 7.19 14.75 -2.77
CA PHE A 274 7.68 13.38 -2.54
C PHE A 274 9.15 13.38 -2.10
N MET A 275 10.02 14.17 -2.74
CA MET A 275 11.42 14.26 -2.31
C MET A 275 11.59 14.92 -0.94
N TYR A 276 10.69 15.80 -0.54
CA TYR A 276 10.68 16.32 0.82
C TYR A 276 10.33 15.23 1.84
N LEU A 277 9.26 14.46 1.59
CA LEU A 277 8.85 13.33 2.43
C LEU A 277 9.90 12.23 2.47
N TRP A 278 10.60 11.98 1.37
CA TRP A 278 11.72 11.02 1.30
C TRP A 278 12.80 11.30 2.34
N ASN A 279 13.17 12.57 2.50
CA ASN A 279 14.29 12.99 3.36
C ASN A 279 13.86 13.22 4.82
N LYS A 280 12.55 13.30 5.09
CA LYS A 280 12.00 13.59 6.41
C LYS A 280 11.49 12.30 7.04
N LYS A 281 12.09 11.92 8.17
CA LYS A 281 11.43 11.00 9.09
C LYS A 281 10.31 11.74 9.80
N ASN A 282 9.10 11.23 9.65
CA ASN A 282 7.91 11.72 10.34
C ASN A 282 7.96 11.43 11.85
N THR A 283 7.13 12.09 12.65
CA THR A 283 7.08 11.88 14.12
C THR A 283 6.67 10.44 14.50
N SER A 284 5.97 9.78 13.58
CA SER A 284 5.53 8.38 13.67
C SER A 284 6.54 7.38 13.10
N ASP A 285 7.74 7.83 12.70
CA ASP A 285 8.81 7.03 12.07
C ASP A 285 8.31 6.25 10.83
N ILE A 286 7.36 6.83 10.09
CA ILE A 286 6.84 6.25 8.85
C ILE A 286 7.87 6.44 7.73
N ASP A 287 8.18 5.34 7.04
CA ASP A 287 9.06 5.33 5.88
C ASP A 287 8.23 5.41 4.59
N TYR A 288 8.24 6.59 3.95
CA TYR A 288 7.52 6.83 2.69
C TYR A 288 8.24 6.27 1.46
N ARG A 289 9.51 5.87 1.58
CA ARG A 289 10.38 5.61 0.42
C ARG A 289 9.84 4.50 -0.46
N LEU A 290 9.30 3.44 0.15
CA LEU A 290 8.68 2.33 -0.59
C LEU A 290 7.56 2.82 -1.52
N TRP A 291 6.63 3.63 -0.99
CA TRP A 291 5.50 4.16 -1.75
C TRP A 291 5.98 5.18 -2.79
N ILE A 292 6.87 6.10 -2.41
CA ILE A 292 7.39 7.09 -3.35
C ILE A 292 8.10 6.41 -4.53
N CYS A 293 8.84 5.33 -4.30
CA CYS A 293 9.44 4.55 -5.37
C CYS A 293 8.39 4.01 -6.36
N ASP A 294 7.31 3.41 -5.86
CA ASP A 294 6.22 2.91 -6.71
C ASP A 294 5.61 4.04 -7.55
N GLY A 295 5.32 5.19 -6.94
CA GLY A 295 4.75 6.34 -7.65
C GLY A 295 5.70 6.91 -8.70
N LEU A 296 6.98 7.04 -8.37
CA LEU A 296 8.01 7.53 -9.29
C LEU A 296 8.23 6.57 -10.46
N GLN A 297 8.19 5.25 -10.26
CA GLN A 297 8.28 4.25 -11.33
C GLN A 297 7.20 4.48 -12.39
N GLY A 298 5.99 4.85 -11.95
CA GLY A 298 4.91 5.31 -12.83
C GLY A 298 5.27 6.62 -13.53
N ILE A 299 5.55 7.68 -12.79
CA ILE A 299 5.75 9.04 -13.34
C ILE A 299 6.87 9.08 -14.40
N ILE A 300 7.99 8.40 -14.16
CA ILE A 300 9.15 8.44 -15.06
C ILE A 300 8.91 7.74 -16.40
N THR A 301 7.78 7.04 -16.62
CA THR A 301 7.44 6.52 -17.95
C THR A 301 7.08 7.63 -18.93
N THR A 302 6.68 8.81 -18.44
CA THR A 302 6.39 10.00 -19.25
C THR A 302 7.67 10.81 -19.52
N GLU A 303 7.75 11.49 -20.67
CA GLU A 303 8.91 12.34 -20.98
C GLU A 303 9.02 13.52 -20.02
N GLU A 304 7.89 14.14 -19.68
CA GLU A 304 7.86 15.27 -18.75
C GLU A 304 8.27 14.83 -17.34
N GLY A 305 7.80 13.66 -16.90
CA GLY A 305 8.16 13.08 -15.61
C GLY A 305 9.64 12.72 -15.54
N TRP A 306 10.20 12.19 -16.62
CA TRP A 306 11.65 11.95 -16.74
C TRP A 306 12.46 13.25 -16.61
N ASN A 307 12.07 14.30 -17.34
CA ASN A 307 12.76 15.59 -17.26
C ASN A 307 12.71 16.15 -15.83
N SER A 308 11.56 16.05 -15.16
CA SER A 308 11.42 16.45 -13.76
C SER A 308 12.32 15.63 -12.82
N PHE A 309 12.35 14.30 -13.00
CA PHE A 309 13.20 13.40 -12.22
C PHE A 309 14.69 13.77 -12.33
N HIS A 310 15.14 14.10 -13.55
CA HIS A 310 16.50 14.56 -13.79
C HIS A 310 16.77 15.93 -13.17
N ASN A 311 15.88 16.90 -13.36
CA ASN A 311 16.03 18.27 -12.84
C ASN A 311 16.06 18.33 -11.31
N LEU A 312 15.26 17.49 -10.65
CA LEU A 312 15.21 17.41 -9.19
C LEU A 312 16.38 16.61 -8.59
N GLY A 313 17.25 16.01 -9.43
CA GLY A 313 18.40 15.23 -8.97
C GLY A 313 18.01 13.99 -8.17
N ILE A 314 16.83 13.41 -8.43
CA ILE A 314 16.26 12.30 -7.64
C ILE A 314 17.19 11.09 -7.62
N TRP A 315 17.83 10.79 -8.77
CA TRP A 315 18.84 9.74 -8.86
C TRP A 315 19.89 9.84 -7.74
N ASN A 316 20.42 11.03 -7.49
CA ASN A 316 21.50 11.26 -6.53
C ASN A 316 21.05 10.95 -5.11
N VAL A 317 19.83 11.36 -4.77
CA VAL A 317 19.24 11.15 -3.44
C VAL A 317 19.09 9.65 -3.20
N ILE A 318 18.41 8.96 -4.12
CA ILE A 318 18.12 7.53 -4.00
C ILE A 318 19.40 6.69 -4.02
N SER A 319 20.33 6.95 -4.95
CA SER A 319 21.59 6.20 -5.02
C SER A 319 22.44 6.37 -3.76
N THR A 320 22.41 7.55 -3.15
CA THR A 320 23.16 7.83 -1.93
C THR A 320 22.57 7.08 -0.74
N ASP A 321 21.24 7.07 -0.60
CA ASP A 321 20.55 6.40 0.51
C ASP A 321 20.64 4.86 0.40
N LEU A 322 20.56 4.34 -0.82
CA LEU A 322 20.75 2.92 -1.12
C LEU A 322 22.11 2.41 -0.62
N ILE A 323 23.16 3.22 -0.79
CA ILE A 323 24.54 2.91 -0.40
C ILE A 323 24.78 3.13 1.11
N LYS A 324 24.22 4.20 1.70
CA LYS A 324 24.44 4.54 3.12
C LYS A 324 23.84 3.52 4.08
N ASN A 325 22.68 2.95 3.75
CA ASN A 325 21.88 2.17 4.69
C ASN A 325 22.24 0.68 4.76
N GLU A 326 23.40 0.23 4.24
CA GLU A 326 23.80 -1.19 4.29
C GLU A 326 24.17 -1.67 5.72
N LEU A 327 24.55 -0.74 6.60
CA LEU A 327 25.08 -1.04 7.94
C LEU A 327 24.00 -1.14 9.05
N GLU A 328 22.76 -0.72 8.78
CA GLU A 328 21.70 -0.66 9.78
C GLU A 328 20.62 -1.74 9.51
N GLU A 329 20.73 -2.81 10.30
CA GLU A 329 19.68 -3.72 10.77
C GLU A 329 18.94 -4.69 9.82
N SER A 330 18.55 -5.81 10.43
CA SER A 330 18.11 -7.08 9.87
C SER A 330 16.61 -7.16 9.60
N ASP A 331 15.94 -6.03 9.37
CA ASP A 331 14.47 -6.03 9.20
C ASP A 331 14.08 -6.27 7.73
N HIS A 332 13.07 -7.12 7.53
CA HIS A 332 12.54 -7.44 6.19
C HIS A 332 11.95 -6.22 5.50
N SER A 333 11.34 -5.29 6.26
CA SER A 333 10.77 -4.04 5.73
C SER A 333 11.81 -3.15 5.04
N CYS A 334 13.00 -3.04 5.64
CA CYS A 334 14.12 -2.27 5.07
C CYS A 334 14.57 -2.85 3.72
N ILE A 335 14.56 -4.17 3.57
CA ILE A 335 14.98 -4.85 2.33
C ILE A 335 13.96 -4.58 1.20
N TYR A 336 12.66 -4.59 1.49
CA TYR A 336 11.64 -4.25 0.49
C TYR A 336 11.78 -2.83 -0.04
N THR A 337 12.06 -1.87 0.85
CA THR A 337 12.31 -0.49 0.46
C THR A 337 13.51 -0.39 -0.49
N LYS A 338 14.63 -1.05 -0.14
CA LYS A 338 15.83 -1.11 -0.98
C LYS A 338 15.60 -1.80 -2.33
N LEU A 339 14.76 -2.83 -2.37
CA LEU A 339 14.37 -3.49 -3.62
C LEU A 339 13.63 -2.51 -4.54
N SER A 340 12.68 -1.74 -4.00
CA SER A 340 11.93 -0.74 -4.77
C SER A 340 12.81 0.44 -5.23
N GLU A 341 13.75 0.87 -4.39
CA GLU A 341 14.81 1.83 -4.74
C GLU A 341 15.63 1.32 -5.94
N CYS A 342 16.07 0.06 -5.91
CA CYS A 342 16.79 -0.56 -7.02
C CYS A 342 15.96 -0.65 -8.30
N ASP A 343 14.68 -1.04 -8.21
CA ASP A 343 13.80 -1.17 -9.38
C ASP A 343 13.59 0.17 -10.07
N LEU A 344 13.42 1.25 -9.30
CA LEU A 344 13.33 2.60 -9.84
C LEU A 344 14.64 3.04 -10.52
N LEU A 345 15.81 2.76 -9.93
CA LEU A 345 17.09 3.07 -10.55
C LEU A 345 17.35 2.25 -11.81
N LEU A 346 16.95 0.98 -11.85
CA LEU A 346 17.03 0.13 -13.03
C LEU A 346 16.16 0.69 -14.18
N GLN A 347 14.95 1.15 -13.88
CA GLN A 347 14.10 1.79 -14.88
C GLN A 347 14.68 3.15 -15.35
N ALA A 348 15.22 3.94 -14.41
CA ALA A 348 15.79 5.24 -14.72
C ALA A 348 17.08 5.14 -15.56
N ILE A 349 17.95 4.17 -15.29
CA ILE A 349 19.22 4.04 -16.00
C ILE A 349 19.02 3.78 -17.49
N GLU A 350 17.99 3.03 -17.88
CA GLU A 350 17.68 2.75 -19.27
C GLU A 350 17.45 4.03 -20.07
N ARG A 351 16.82 5.05 -19.45
CA ARG A 351 16.51 6.34 -20.10
C ARG A 351 17.69 7.31 -20.18
N TYR A 352 18.72 7.17 -19.34
CA TYR A 352 19.91 8.02 -19.42
C TYR A 352 20.67 7.81 -20.73
N GLN A 353 20.88 8.87 -21.51
CA GLN A 353 21.69 8.80 -22.73
C GLN A 353 23.19 8.94 -22.45
N ASN A 354 23.54 9.78 -21.47
CA ASN A 354 24.93 10.10 -21.15
C ASN A 354 25.32 9.59 -19.76
N PRO A 355 26.56 9.12 -19.60
CA PRO A 355 27.06 8.70 -18.30
C PRO A 355 27.11 9.86 -17.31
N GLN A 356 26.88 9.54 -16.03
CA GLN A 356 26.95 10.49 -14.91
C GLN A 356 28.05 10.07 -13.93
N GLU A 357 28.75 11.03 -13.32
CA GLU A 357 29.90 10.77 -12.43
C GLU A 357 29.52 9.99 -11.16
N ASN A 358 28.33 10.27 -10.62
CA ASN A 358 27.73 9.63 -9.45
C ASN A 358 27.45 8.13 -9.61
N TRP A 359 27.51 7.57 -10.82
CA TRP A 359 27.27 6.15 -11.06
C TRP A 359 28.37 5.27 -10.46
N ILE A 360 29.58 5.82 -10.34
CA ILE A 360 30.77 5.10 -9.86
C ILE A 360 30.58 4.57 -8.44
N ASP A 361 29.82 5.29 -7.59
CA ASP A 361 29.61 4.89 -6.20
C ASP A 361 28.75 3.63 -6.09
N ILE A 362 27.79 3.43 -7.00
CA ILE A 362 26.98 2.21 -7.09
C ILE A 362 27.86 1.02 -7.50
N ILE A 363 28.77 1.22 -8.46
CA ILE A 363 29.69 0.16 -8.91
C ILE A 363 30.66 -0.24 -7.79
N LYS A 364 31.01 0.66 -6.86
CA LYS A 364 31.87 0.28 -5.73
C LYS A 364 31.15 -0.56 -4.67
N HIS A 365 29.84 -0.76 -4.78
CA HIS A 365 29.00 -1.34 -3.73
C HIS A 365 29.00 -2.88 -3.65
N PRO A 366 28.84 -3.68 -4.73
CA PRO A 366 28.63 -5.12 -4.57
C PRO A 366 29.95 -5.83 -4.17
N LYS A 367 30.10 -6.14 -2.88
CA LYS A 367 31.34 -6.74 -2.34
C LYS A 367 31.19 -8.13 -1.75
N LYS A 368 29.98 -8.58 -1.39
CA LYS A 368 29.79 -9.87 -0.71
C LYS A 368 28.54 -10.60 -1.18
N ILE A 369 28.72 -11.89 -1.44
CA ILE A 369 27.65 -12.81 -1.78
C ILE A 369 27.00 -13.31 -0.49
N ASN A 370 25.76 -12.89 -0.20
CA ASN A 370 24.96 -13.46 0.88
C ASN A 370 23.98 -14.50 0.34
N LYS A 371 24.27 -15.78 0.56
CA LYS A 371 23.48 -16.93 0.08
C LYS A 371 22.43 -17.44 1.06
N ASN A 372 22.27 -16.78 2.21
CA ASN A 372 21.46 -17.31 3.31
C ASN A 372 20.03 -16.76 3.34
N ASP A 373 19.79 -15.59 2.74
CA ASP A 373 18.51 -14.89 2.76
C ASP A 373 18.05 -14.59 1.32
N PRO A 374 16.89 -15.11 0.87
CA PRO A 374 16.43 -14.96 -0.51
C PRO A 374 16.14 -13.51 -0.89
N LEU A 375 15.62 -12.68 0.02
CA LEU A 375 15.31 -11.28 -0.26
C LEU A 375 16.60 -10.45 -0.40
N LYS A 376 17.59 -10.71 0.46
CA LYS A 376 18.92 -10.10 0.31
C LYS A 376 19.63 -10.57 -0.95
N ALA A 377 19.43 -11.83 -1.34
CA ALA A 377 19.97 -12.36 -2.59
C ALA A 377 19.35 -11.65 -3.81
N GLU A 378 18.02 -11.48 -3.84
CA GLU A 378 17.34 -10.72 -4.90
C GLU A 378 17.88 -9.29 -5.02
N PHE A 379 18.02 -8.61 -3.88
CA PHE A 379 18.56 -7.25 -3.82
C PHE A 379 19.98 -7.17 -4.40
N LEU A 380 20.88 -8.07 -3.96
CA LEU A 380 22.25 -8.11 -4.47
C LEU A 380 22.30 -8.40 -5.98
N ILE A 381 21.44 -9.28 -6.47
CA ILE A 381 21.31 -9.57 -7.91
C ILE A 381 20.88 -8.33 -8.68
N LYS A 382 19.87 -7.59 -8.21
CA LYS A 382 19.42 -6.34 -8.84
C LYS A 382 20.49 -5.26 -8.86
N ILE A 383 21.25 -5.09 -7.77
CA ILE A 383 22.43 -4.19 -7.74
C ILE A 383 23.49 -4.62 -8.76
N ILE A 384 23.76 -5.91 -8.89
CA ILE A 384 24.70 -6.40 -9.88
C ILE A 384 24.20 -6.08 -11.30
N ILE A 385 22.92 -6.34 -11.61
CA ILE A 385 22.34 -5.96 -12.91
C ILE A 385 22.51 -4.46 -13.16
N LEU A 386 22.20 -3.61 -12.17
CA LEU A 386 22.37 -2.16 -12.26
C LEU A 386 23.82 -1.79 -12.55
N SER A 387 24.78 -2.39 -11.84
CA SER A 387 26.22 -2.14 -12.06
C SER A 387 26.68 -2.57 -13.46
N LEU A 388 26.18 -3.69 -13.99
CA LEU A 388 26.51 -4.16 -15.34
C LEU A 388 25.97 -3.19 -16.40
N ILE A 389 24.75 -2.69 -16.24
CA ILE A 389 24.18 -1.67 -17.13
C ILE A 389 24.99 -0.37 -17.07
N ILE A 390 25.41 0.06 -15.87
CA ILE A 390 26.30 1.22 -15.70
C ILE A 390 27.60 1.01 -16.48
N PHE A 391 28.25 -0.16 -16.36
CA PHE A 391 29.47 -0.47 -17.11
C PHE A 391 29.25 -0.43 -18.63
N GLN A 392 28.11 -0.93 -19.13
CA GLN A 392 27.77 -0.84 -20.54
C GLN A 392 27.72 0.62 -21.01
N LYS A 393 27.08 1.50 -20.23
CA LYS A 393 26.91 2.91 -20.58
C LYS A 393 28.16 3.77 -20.41
N LEU A 394 29.05 3.44 -19.46
CA LEU A 394 30.35 4.11 -19.30
C LEU A 394 31.35 3.73 -20.41
N GLY A 395 31.14 2.59 -21.07
CA GLY A 395 31.87 2.18 -22.26
C GLY A 395 33.29 1.66 -22.01
N LYS A 396 33.95 1.23 -23.10
CA LYS A 396 35.21 0.47 -23.07
C LYS A 396 36.38 1.19 -22.40
N HIS A 397 36.43 2.53 -22.46
CA HIS A 397 37.55 3.31 -21.90
C HIS A 397 37.55 3.26 -20.37
N PHE A 398 36.39 3.40 -19.74
CA PHE A 398 36.24 3.33 -18.29
C PHE A 398 36.54 1.92 -17.77
N SER A 399 36.06 0.88 -18.47
CA SER A 399 36.33 -0.52 -18.10
C SER A 399 37.82 -0.86 -18.16
N LYS A 400 38.58 -0.28 -19.10
CA LYS A 400 40.06 -0.44 -19.15
C LYS A 400 40.77 0.28 -18.02
N GLN A 401 40.29 1.45 -17.60
CA GLN A 401 40.87 2.19 -16.49
C GLN A 401 40.57 1.53 -15.13
N ASN A 402 39.44 0.85 -15.01
CA ASN A 402 38.98 0.16 -13.79
C ASN A 402 38.91 -1.36 -14.00
N GLU A 403 39.91 -1.94 -14.65
CA GLU A 403 39.93 -3.36 -15.05
C GLU A 403 39.76 -4.32 -13.87
N GLN A 404 40.36 -3.98 -12.72
CA GLN A 404 40.21 -4.76 -11.49
C GLN A 404 38.75 -4.78 -11.00
N LEU A 405 38.11 -3.61 -10.90
CA LEU A 405 36.72 -3.48 -10.47
C LEU A 405 35.77 -4.24 -11.43
N PHE A 406 36.02 -4.12 -12.73
CA PHE A 406 35.25 -4.82 -13.76
C PHE A 406 35.41 -6.34 -13.66
N SER A 407 36.63 -6.83 -13.44
CA SER A 407 36.90 -8.26 -13.25
C SER A 407 36.19 -8.81 -12.00
N GLU A 408 36.21 -8.08 -10.90
CA GLU A 408 35.50 -8.46 -9.66
C GLU A 408 33.99 -8.60 -9.90
N HIS A 409 33.38 -7.65 -10.62
CA HIS A 409 31.94 -7.71 -10.94
C HIS A 409 31.59 -8.89 -11.85
N LEU A 410 32.43 -9.20 -12.83
CA LEU A 410 32.25 -10.37 -13.71
C LEU A 410 32.34 -11.67 -12.91
N GLU A 411 33.32 -11.80 -12.02
CA GLU A 411 33.50 -13.00 -11.19
C GLU A 411 32.30 -13.20 -10.24
N ILE A 412 31.84 -12.12 -9.59
CA ILE A 412 30.65 -12.14 -8.73
C ILE A 412 29.42 -12.56 -9.56
N SER A 413 29.24 -11.98 -10.75
CA SER A 413 28.11 -12.28 -11.62
C SER A 413 28.09 -13.75 -12.07
N LEU A 414 29.24 -14.29 -12.48
CA LEU A 414 29.38 -15.71 -12.86
C LEU A 414 29.13 -16.63 -11.66
N THR A 415 29.58 -16.25 -10.47
CA THR A 415 29.33 -17.00 -9.24
C THR A 415 27.83 -17.08 -8.91
N TRP A 416 27.09 -16.00 -9.13
CA TRP A 416 25.63 -15.99 -8.97
C TRP A 416 24.92 -16.83 -10.01
N ILE A 417 25.32 -16.76 -11.28
CA ILE A 417 24.74 -17.59 -12.35
C ILE A 417 24.95 -19.08 -12.04
N HIS A 418 26.18 -19.47 -11.67
CA HIS A 418 26.46 -20.85 -11.25
C HIS A 418 25.66 -21.27 -10.02
N PHE A 419 25.46 -20.37 -9.06
CA PHE A 419 24.61 -20.65 -7.90
C PHE A 419 23.15 -20.89 -8.29
N LEU A 420 22.59 -20.02 -9.15
CA LEU A 420 21.22 -20.15 -9.68
C LEU A 420 21.05 -21.42 -10.52
N ASP A 421 22.08 -21.86 -11.25
CA ASP A 421 22.09 -23.12 -12.01
C ASP A 421 22.23 -24.38 -11.13
N SER A 422 23.01 -24.30 -10.05
CA SER A 422 23.32 -25.44 -9.18
C SER A 422 22.14 -25.87 -8.30
N LYS A 423 21.24 -24.94 -7.96
CA LYS A 423 20.01 -25.26 -7.22
C LYS A 423 18.90 -25.57 -8.22
N LYS A 424 18.53 -26.86 -8.33
CA LYS A 424 17.11 -27.20 -8.57
C LYS A 424 16.32 -26.46 -7.49
N LEU A 425 15.62 -25.39 -7.88
CA LEU A 425 14.88 -24.49 -7.01
C LEU A 425 14.15 -25.29 -5.91
N ASN A 426 14.72 -25.31 -4.70
CA ASN A 426 13.93 -25.65 -3.53
C ASN A 426 12.83 -24.59 -3.46
N CYS A 427 11.57 -25.01 -3.32
CA CYS A 427 10.35 -24.19 -3.46
C CYS A 427 10.26 -22.95 -2.53
N SER A 428 11.30 -22.64 -1.76
CA SER A 428 11.40 -21.46 -0.90
C SER A 428 12.22 -20.31 -1.50
N TRP A 429 12.90 -20.50 -2.63
CA TRP A 429 13.66 -19.44 -3.32
C TRP A 429 12.83 -18.91 -4.49
N THR A 430 12.05 -17.87 -4.26
CA THR A 430 11.30 -17.12 -5.30
C THR A 430 12.18 -16.06 -5.95
N ILE A 431 13.41 -16.39 -6.34
CA ILE A 431 14.18 -15.49 -7.20
C ILE A 431 13.65 -15.69 -8.62
N PRO A 432 13.09 -14.66 -9.28
CA PRO A 432 12.55 -14.82 -10.63
C PRO A 432 13.63 -15.34 -11.58
N ILE A 433 13.32 -16.40 -12.34
CA ILE A 433 14.19 -16.93 -13.40
C ILE A 433 14.59 -15.80 -14.37
N GLU A 434 13.68 -14.84 -14.55
CA GLU A 434 13.86 -13.60 -15.32
C GLU A 434 15.09 -12.78 -14.90
N LEU A 435 15.47 -12.75 -13.62
CA LEU A 435 16.65 -12.01 -13.18
C LEU A 435 17.95 -12.67 -13.67
N LYS A 436 17.99 -14.01 -13.72
CA LYS A 436 19.11 -14.76 -14.27
C LYS A 436 19.28 -14.44 -15.75
N ASP A 437 18.18 -14.47 -16.51
CA ASP A 437 18.20 -14.21 -17.95
C ASP A 437 18.61 -12.77 -18.23
N LYS A 438 18.11 -11.80 -17.45
CA LYS A 438 18.56 -10.39 -17.51
C LYS A 438 20.06 -10.25 -17.25
N MET A 439 20.59 -10.89 -16.21
CA MET A 439 22.04 -10.89 -15.94
C MET A 439 22.83 -11.46 -17.13
N LEU A 440 22.37 -12.56 -17.71
CA LEU A 440 23.04 -13.21 -18.84
C LEU A 440 23.07 -12.32 -20.08
N ILE A 441 21.95 -11.64 -20.39
CA ILE A 441 21.86 -10.69 -21.51
C ILE A 441 22.89 -9.58 -21.34
N HIS A 442 22.93 -8.91 -20.19
CA HIS A 442 23.87 -7.80 -19.98
C HIS A 442 25.33 -8.25 -19.96
N LEU A 443 25.62 -9.47 -19.49
CA LEU A 443 26.97 -10.05 -19.59
C LEU A 443 27.37 -10.34 -21.05
N GLN A 444 26.45 -10.89 -21.86
CA GLN A 444 26.71 -11.17 -23.28
C GLN A 444 26.99 -9.88 -24.07
N ASP A 445 26.19 -8.84 -23.83
CA ASP A 445 26.37 -7.52 -24.42
C ASP A 445 27.71 -6.90 -24.00
N LEU A 446 28.12 -7.05 -22.74
CA LEU A 446 29.45 -6.62 -22.27
C LEU A 446 30.60 -7.42 -22.90
N HIS A 447 30.39 -8.71 -23.16
CA HIS A 447 31.37 -9.54 -23.88
C HIS A 447 31.52 -9.11 -25.35
N SER A 448 30.44 -8.65 -26.00
CA SER A 448 30.50 -8.04 -27.35
C SER A 448 31.23 -6.69 -27.37
N LEU A 449 31.37 -6.07 -26.19
CA LEU A 449 32.16 -4.85 -25.96
C LEU A 449 33.64 -5.14 -25.60
N LYS A 450 34.09 -6.40 -25.51
CA LYS A 450 35.53 -6.70 -25.64
C LYS A 450 36.01 -6.43 -27.07
#